data_AF-A0A195AUB5-F1
#
_entry.id   AF-A0A195AUB5-F1
#
_cell.length_a   1.000
_cell.length_b   1.000
_cell.length_c   1.000
_cell.angle_alpha   90.00
_cell.angle_beta   90.00
_cell.angle_gamma   90.00
#
_symmetry.space_group_name_H-M   'P 1'
#
loop_
_entity.id
_entity.type
_entity.pdbx_description
1 polymer ?
#
loop_
_entity_poly.entity_id
_entity_poly.type
_entity_poly.pdbx_seq_one_letter_code
_entity_poly.pdbx_strand_id
1 'polypeptide(L)' 'MQSLNAHECMVYGAGCGDTEFRCTDGSCINYVLQCNGVNECSDGSDERDCGNYATPHLPTRSFFYTQY' A
#
# COMPACT_ATOMS: atom_id res chain seq x y z
N MET A 1 26.83 32.01 7.55
CA MET A 1 26.42 31.93 6.14
C MET A 1 25.17 31.07 5.98
N GLN A 2 24.08 31.64 6.50
CA GLN A 2 22.68 31.48 6.07
C GLN A 2 22.17 30.07 5.73
N SER A 3 21.47 29.52 6.72
CA SER A 3 20.08 29.07 6.59
C SER A 3 19.80 27.82 5.75
N LEU A 4 19.32 26.80 6.48
CA LEU A 4 18.61 25.62 6.01
C LEU A 4 17.65 25.98 4.86
N ASN A 5 17.99 25.55 3.65
CA ASN A 5 17.06 25.56 2.52
C ASN A 5 16.35 24.20 2.49
N ALA A 6 15.05 24.23 2.76
CA ALA A 6 14.12 23.11 2.62
C ALA A 6 13.89 22.69 1.14
N HIS A 7 14.93 22.72 0.31
CA HIS A 7 14.86 22.44 -1.12
C HIS A 7 15.95 21.45 -1.57
N GLU A 8 16.55 20.71 -0.65
CA GLU A 8 17.37 19.55 -0.98
C GLU A 8 17.15 18.38 -0.01
N CYS A 9 15.94 18.31 0.55
CA CYS A 9 15.37 17.05 1.05
C CYS A 9 14.86 16.17 -0.12
N MET A 10 15.70 15.92 -1.13
CA MET A 10 15.34 15.09 -2.29
C MET A 10 16.45 14.15 -2.76
N VAL A 11 17.30 13.62 -1.87
CA VAL A 11 18.23 12.54 -2.23
C VAL A 11 17.89 11.19 -1.59
N TYR A 12 17.17 11.15 -0.47
CA TYR A 12 16.57 9.92 0.07
C TYR A 12 15.32 10.26 0.88
N GLY A 13 14.24 10.60 0.19
CA GLY A 13 12.91 10.67 0.82
C GLY A 13 12.59 9.31 1.42
N ALA A 14 12.66 9.22 2.74
CA ALA A 14 12.42 8.01 3.52
C ALA A 14 10.92 7.63 3.60
N GLY A 15 10.23 7.72 2.49
CA GLY A 15 8.82 7.41 2.33
C GLY A 15 8.56 7.02 0.89
N CYS A 16 7.70 6.01 0.70
CA CYS A 16 7.24 5.60 -0.62
C CYS A 16 6.65 6.79 -1.40
N GLY A 17 6.62 6.72 -2.73
CA GLY A 17 6.03 7.78 -3.56
C GLY A 17 4.55 8.02 -3.24
N ASP A 18 4.01 9.15 -3.71
CA ASP A 18 2.60 9.54 -3.45
C ASP A 18 1.56 8.49 -3.86
N THR A 19 1.93 7.58 -4.77
CA THR A 19 1.08 6.49 -5.28
C THR A 19 1.50 5.12 -4.78
N GLU A 20 2.36 5.07 -3.78
CA GLU A 20 2.90 3.84 -3.21
C GLU A 20 2.51 3.69 -1.74
N PHE A 21 2.10 2.48 -1.37
CA PHE A 21 1.86 2.08 0.01
C PHE A 21 3.16 1.58 0.64
N ARG A 22 3.44 2.05 1.86
CA ARG A 22 4.58 1.60 2.64
C ARG A 22 4.20 0.41 3.51
N CYS A 23 4.77 -0.75 3.19
CA CYS A 23 4.70 -1.95 4.02
C CYS A 23 5.29 -1.69 5.41
N THR A 24 4.87 -2.49 6.38
CA THR A 24 5.42 -2.45 7.75
C THR A 24 6.89 -2.86 7.79
N ASP A 25 7.30 -3.73 6.86
CA ASP A 25 8.70 -4.10 6.60
C ASP A 25 9.57 -2.93 6.07
N GLY A 26 8.95 -1.84 5.63
CA GLY A 26 9.64 -0.69 5.02
C GLY A 26 9.77 -0.77 3.50
N SER A 27 9.33 -1.88 2.90
CA SER A 27 9.14 -2.03 1.45
C SER A 27 8.04 -1.08 0.93
N CYS A 28 8.14 -0.69 -0.34
CA CYS A 28 7.15 0.13 -1.03
C CYS A 28 6.50 -0.68 -2.15
N ILE A 29 5.17 -0.65 -2.19
CA ILE A 29 4.38 -1.29 -3.23
C ILE A 29 3.42 -0.25 -3.81
N ASN A 30 2.86 -0.49 -4.99
CA ASN A 30 1.87 0.46 -5.52
C ASN A 30 0.59 0.45 -4.67
N TYR A 31 -0.05 1.61 -4.50
CA TYR A 31 -1.29 1.73 -3.74
C TYR A 31 -2.41 0.84 -4.30
N VAL A 32 -2.42 0.53 -5.61
CA VAL A 32 -3.39 -0.40 -6.21
C VAL A 32 -3.19 -1.86 -5.81
N LEU A 33 -2.03 -2.19 -5.25
CA LEU A 33 -1.68 -3.53 -4.78
C LEU A 33 -2.07 -3.72 -3.31
N GLN A 34 -2.41 -2.65 -2.59
CA GLN A 34 -2.95 -2.78 -1.25
C GLN A 34 -4.35 -3.42 -1.31
N CYS A 35 -4.60 -4.45 -0.51
CA CYS A 35 -5.88 -5.14 -0.42
C CYS A 35 -6.36 -5.74 -1.75
N ASN A 36 -5.44 -6.25 -2.57
CA ASN A 36 -5.75 -6.90 -3.84
C ASN A 36 -5.91 -8.44 -3.71
N GLY A 37 -5.77 -8.98 -2.51
CA GLY A 37 -5.86 -10.42 -2.22
C GLY A 37 -4.59 -11.20 -2.57
N VAL A 38 -3.51 -10.51 -2.93
CA VAL A 38 -2.18 -11.07 -3.17
C VAL A 38 -1.24 -10.37 -2.20
N ASN A 39 -0.29 -11.15 -1.65
CA ASN A 39 0.63 -10.59 -0.69
C ASN A 39 1.91 -10.09 -1.38
N GLU A 40 2.03 -8.77 -1.47
CA GLU A 40 3.11 -8.08 -2.16
C GLU A 40 4.15 -7.58 -1.17
N CYS A 41 3.72 -7.21 0.04
CA CYS A 41 4.64 -6.93 1.13
C CYS A 41 5.27 -8.23 1.65
N SER A 42 6.59 -8.27 1.85
CA SER A 42 7.26 -9.46 2.43
C SER A 42 6.67 -9.88 3.79
N ASP A 43 6.09 -8.93 4.52
CA ASP A 43 5.48 -9.19 5.81
C ASP A 43 3.97 -9.45 5.77
N GLY A 44 3.25 -9.29 4.66
CA GLY A 44 1.78 -9.43 4.67
C GLY A 44 0.99 -8.15 4.92
N SER A 45 1.65 -7.02 5.20
CA SER A 45 0.94 -5.84 5.74
C SER A 45 -0.07 -5.19 4.80
N ASP A 46 0.12 -5.34 3.49
CA ASP A 46 -0.82 -4.89 2.46
C ASP A 46 -2.17 -5.62 2.48
N GLU A 47 -2.23 -6.80 3.09
CA GLU A 47 -3.43 -7.65 3.14
C GLU A 47 -3.97 -7.89 4.56
N ARG A 48 -3.35 -7.28 5.58
CA ARG A 48 -3.64 -7.57 7.01
C ARG A 48 -4.72 -6.71 7.65
N ASP A 49 -4.95 -5.49 7.16
CA ASP A 49 -5.93 -4.54 7.74
C ASP A 49 -6.91 -4.01 6.68
N CYS A 50 -7.31 -4.85 5.74
CA CYS A 50 -8.26 -4.52 4.67
C CYS A 50 -9.72 -4.45 5.14
N GLY A 51 -9.96 -3.98 6.37
CA GLY A 51 -11.25 -3.98 7.06
C GLY A 51 -12.37 -3.38 6.21
N ASN A 52 -13.21 -4.24 5.62
CA ASN A 52 -14.31 -3.88 4.72
C ASN A 52 -13.97 -2.77 3.70
N TYR A 53 -12.71 -2.62 3.30
CA TYR A 53 -12.36 -1.94 2.07
C TYR A 53 -12.78 -2.89 0.95
N ALA A 54 -14.09 -2.99 0.75
CA ALA A 54 -14.70 -3.42 -0.49
C ALA A 54 -14.29 -2.39 -1.53
N THR A 55 -13.02 -2.44 -1.95
CA THR A 55 -12.53 -1.60 -3.03
C THR A 55 -13.34 -2.00 -4.27
N PRO A 56 -13.78 -1.03 -5.08
CA PRO A 56 -14.49 -1.30 -6.32
C PRO A 56 -13.60 -1.96 -7.41
N HIS A 57 -12.42 -2.47 -7.04
CA HIS A 57 -11.39 -2.91 -7.99
C HIS A 57 -11.18 -4.41 -8.07
N LEU A 58 -11.88 -5.23 -7.26
CA LEU A 58 -11.95 -6.66 -7.52
C LEU A 58 -13.38 -7.20 -7.32
N PRO A 59 -13.89 -8.05 -8.23
CA PRO A 59 -15.03 -8.88 -7.91
C PRO A 59 -14.59 -9.79 -6.78
N THR A 60 -15.13 -9.57 -5.59
CA THR A 60 -14.98 -10.36 -4.37
C THR A 60 -15.12 -11.85 -4.65
N ARG A 61 -14.05 -12.55 -5.03
CA ARG A 61 -14.01 -14.02 -5.07
C ARG A 61 -13.75 -14.60 -3.69
N SER A 62 -14.60 -14.17 -2.75
CA SER A 62 -14.91 -14.88 -1.52
C SER A 62 -16.35 -14.64 -1.05
N PHE A 63 -17.23 -14.09 -1.91
CA PHE A 63 -18.54 -14.74 -1.98
C PHE A 63 -18.28 -16.08 -2.67
N PHE A 64 -18.23 -17.13 -1.88
CA PHE A 64 -18.88 -18.35 -2.32
C PHE A 64 -20.19 -17.92 -2.99
N TYR A 65 -20.43 -18.42 -4.19
CA TYR A 65 -21.78 -18.59 -4.70
C TYR A 65 -22.54 -19.41 -3.64
N THR A 66 -23.08 -18.75 -2.62
CA THR A 66 -24.09 -19.29 -1.72
C THR A 66 -25.42 -18.70 -2.15
N GLN A 67 -25.94 -19.19 -3.26
CA GLN A 67 -27.35 -19.52 -3.31
C GLN A 67 -27.52 -20.58 -4.39
N TYR A 68 -27.72 -21.82 -3.95
CA TYR A 68 -28.43 -22.92 -4.62
C TYR A 68 -28.31 -23.02 -6.16
#